data_AF-A0A7V7ABT4-F1
#
_entry.id   AF-A0A7V7ABT4-F1
#
_cell.length_a   1.000
_cell.length_b   1.000
_cell.length_c   1.000
_cell.angle_alpha   90.00
_cell.angle_beta   90.00
_cell.angle_gamma   90.00
#
_symmetry.space_group_name_H-M   'P 1'
#
loop_
_entity.id
_entity.type
_entity.pdbx_description
1 polymer ?
#
loop_
_entity_poly.entity_id
_entity_poly.type
_entity_poly.pdbx_seq_one_letter_code
_entity_poly.pdbx_strand_id
1 'polypeptide(L)'
;MPLILLFHGGGNTALYTAQATEWPLIAKENGLIVVSVDLHHPNTTATETIDLIKHLQKEYPAIDPSRIYANGFSMGGVKCWDLFEQYPEVFAGLAPMSASFEVGVDSFNNPVENINTDVAVPVFYVGGEASPLPELPFQEKRVINRISWTFKVNDVVADYTDPDFSVNNLWGINGDKIYTVEDTQYFKDSVLTVNLFKSSDGNYYTALANSSNQSHEIYARNSWAIWDFLKQFSRNTDGTISINENQQPNIPEEPIVPDKPDVPDETATSEETNYRTYTVVKGDCLWVIARKYLGSGFRYKEIMELNGLKSDIIHPNQVLRLPHK
;
A
#
# COMPACT_ATOMS: atom_id res chain seq x y z
N MET A 1 -16.57 -5.95 20.98
CA MET A 1 -16.36 -4.89 19.98
C MET A 1 -15.03 -5.19 19.29
N PRO A 2 -14.97 -5.09 17.96
CA PRO A 2 -13.72 -5.10 17.22
C PRO A 2 -12.72 -4.07 17.76
N LEU A 3 -11.44 -4.41 17.74
CA LEU A 3 -10.35 -3.48 18.01
C LEU A 3 -9.51 -3.31 16.75
N ILE A 4 -9.22 -2.07 16.36
CA ILE A 4 -8.20 -1.77 15.37
C ILE A 4 -7.08 -0.91 15.95
N LEU A 5 -5.85 -1.38 15.77
CA LEU A 5 -4.63 -0.64 16.06
C LEU A 5 -4.25 0.19 14.82
N LEU A 6 -3.93 1.47 15.03
CA LEU A 6 -3.56 2.38 13.96
C LEU A 6 -2.14 2.93 14.15
N PHE A 7 -1.27 2.68 13.18
CA PHE A 7 0.13 3.08 13.20
C PHE A 7 0.44 4.17 12.16
N HIS A 8 1.09 5.25 12.60
CA HIS A 8 1.37 6.42 11.78
C HIS A 8 2.62 6.27 10.88
N GLY A 9 2.73 7.15 9.90
CA GLY A 9 3.97 7.30 9.11
C GLY A 9 5.03 8.13 9.86
N GLY A 10 6.30 8.04 9.45
CA GLY A 10 7.42 8.68 10.16
C GLY A 10 7.37 10.21 10.28
N GLY A 11 6.71 10.88 9.33
CA GLY A 11 6.50 12.33 9.36
C GLY A 11 5.23 12.79 10.06
N ASN A 12 4.44 11.85 10.59
CA ASN A 12 3.10 12.08 11.10
C ASN A 12 3.01 11.74 12.60
N THR A 13 1.84 11.96 13.18
CA THR A 13 1.49 11.57 14.55
C THR A 13 0.33 10.58 14.54
N ALA A 14 0.11 9.91 15.68
CA ALA A 14 -1.09 9.13 15.92
C ALA A 14 -2.38 9.93 15.64
N LEU A 15 -2.47 11.16 16.16
CA LEU A 15 -3.65 12.01 15.98
C LEU A 15 -3.91 12.35 14.50
N TYR A 16 -2.86 12.80 13.78
CA TYR A 16 -3.00 13.12 12.36
C TYR A 16 -3.45 11.89 11.56
N THR A 17 -2.83 10.73 11.81
CA THR A 17 -3.14 9.52 11.07
C THR A 17 -4.57 9.07 11.33
N ALA A 18 -5.03 9.11 12.59
CA ALA A 18 -6.43 8.82 12.93
C ALA A 18 -7.42 9.74 12.20
N GLN A 19 -7.11 11.02 12.07
CA GLN A 19 -7.97 11.97 11.36
C GLN A 19 -7.94 11.74 9.83
N ALA A 20 -6.75 11.61 9.24
CA ALA A 20 -6.57 11.47 7.80
C ALA A 20 -7.12 10.15 7.23
N THR A 21 -7.13 9.09 8.04
CA THR A 21 -7.71 7.79 7.69
C THR A 21 -9.20 7.69 8.00
N GLU A 22 -9.77 8.67 8.71
CA GLU A 22 -11.17 8.65 9.16
C GLU A 22 -11.55 7.43 10.02
N TRP A 23 -10.59 6.68 10.58
CA TRP A 23 -10.90 5.55 11.46
C TRP A 23 -11.85 5.89 12.63
N PRO A 24 -11.79 7.08 13.27
CA PRO A 24 -12.80 7.48 14.25
C PRO A 24 -14.23 7.60 13.70
N LEU A 25 -14.40 7.98 12.43
CA LEU A 25 -15.72 8.02 11.77
C LEU A 25 -16.20 6.61 11.45
N ILE A 26 -15.31 5.77 10.89
CA ILE A 26 -15.58 4.34 10.65
C ILE A 26 -16.01 3.68 11.98
N ALA A 27 -15.33 4.01 13.08
CA ALA A 27 -15.63 3.52 14.42
C ALA A 27 -16.99 3.92 14.94
N LYS A 28 -17.34 5.20 14.77
CA LYS A 28 -18.65 5.71 15.14
C LYS A 28 -19.78 4.98 14.41
N GLU A 29 -19.58 4.67 13.12
CA GLU A 29 -20.61 4.03 12.30
C GLU A 29 -20.73 2.52 12.51
N ASN A 30 -19.61 1.85 12.82
CA ASN A 30 -19.54 0.39 12.82
C ASN A 30 -19.35 -0.24 14.21
N GLY A 31 -19.20 0.57 15.26
CA GLY A 31 -19.07 0.07 16.63
C GLY A 31 -17.76 -0.68 16.88
N LEU A 32 -16.64 -0.08 16.49
CA LEU A 32 -15.29 -0.57 16.80
C LEU A 32 -14.53 0.37 17.74
N ILE A 33 -13.50 -0.17 18.37
CA ILE A 33 -12.54 0.58 19.18
C ILE A 33 -11.33 0.87 18.29
N VAL A 34 -10.92 2.13 18.19
CA VAL A 34 -9.71 2.55 17.47
C VAL A 34 -8.67 2.99 18.50
N VAL A 35 -7.49 2.39 18.43
CA VAL A 35 -6.34 2.82 19.23
C VAL A 35 -5.24 3.22 18.27
N SER A 36 -5.02 4.53 18.13
CA SER A 36 -3.87 5.03 17.39
C SER A 36 -2.67 5.14 18.32
N VAL A 37 -1.59 4.46 17.96
CA VAL A 37 -0.39 4.32 18.77
C VAL A 37 0.65 5.32 18.28
N ASP A 38 1.14 6.17 19.17
CA ASP A 38 2.23 7.11 18.87
C ASP A 38 3.59 6.46 19.16
N LEU A 39 4.63 6.90 18.45
CA LEU A 39 6.02 6.41 18.64
C LEU A 39 6.23 4.90 18.41
N HIS A 40 5.32 4.21 17.73
CA HIS A 40 5.39 2.75 17.54
C HIS A 40 6.64 2.28 16.76
N HIS A 41 7.09 3.03 15.75
CA HIS A 41 8.25 2.70 14.93
C HIS A 41 9.14 3.95 14.80
N PRO A 42 10.46 3.85 15.00
CA PRO A 42 11.26 2.66 15.35
C PRO A 42 11.44 2.50 16.87
N ASN A 43 10.46 2.82 17.71
CA ASN A 43 10.68 2.80 19.16
C ASN A 43 10.07 1.60 19.89
N THR A 44 9.14 0.87 19.26
CA THR A 44 8.51 -0.30 19.89
C THR A 44 8.56 -1.53 18.98
N THR A 45 8.80 -2.68 19.60
CA THR A 45 8.80 -4.00 18.97
C THR A 45 7.38 -4.47 18.67
N ALA A 46 7.25 -5.53 17.86
CA ALA A 46 5.97 -6.22 17.70
C ALA A 46 5.47 -6.78 19.03
N THR A 47 6.37 -7.31 19.87
CA THR A 47 6.06 -7.84 21.20
C THR A 47 5.41 -6.79 22.10
N GLU A 48 5.94 -5.57 22.15
CA GLU A 48 5.36 -4.48 22.95
C GLU A 48 3.96 -4.08 22.45
N THR A 49 3.70 -4.21 21.14
CA THR A 49 2.34 -4.03 20.59
C THR A 49 1.38 -5.13 21.10
N ILE A 50 1.85 -6.37 21.19
CA ILE A 50 1.04 -7.47 21.76
C ILE A 50 0.76 -7.23 23.25
N ASP A 51 1.73 -6.72 24.00
CA ASP A 51 1.52 -6.40 25.41
C ASP A 51 0.54 -5.23 25.60
N LEU A 52 0.56 -4.23 24.71
CA LEU A 52 -0.47 -3.21 24.65
C LEU A 52 -1.86 -3.81 24.39
N ILE A 53 -2.00 -4.73 23.43
CA ILE A 53 -3.28 -5.40 23.14
C ILE A 53 -3.80 -6.15 24.39
N LYS A 54 -2.94 -6.92 25.05
CA LYS A 54 -3.29 -7.63 26.30
C LYS A 54 -3.72 -6.66 27.40
N HIS A 55 -3.02 -5.54 27.54
CA HIS A 55 -3.39 -4.50 28.51
C HIS A 55 -4.76 -3.91 28.17
N LEU A 56 -5.01 -3.56 26.92
CA LEU A 56 -6.30 -3.03 26.46
C LEU A 56 -7.44 -4.04 26.70
N GLN A 57 -7.24 -5.32 26.39
CA GLN A 57 -8.26 -6.35 26.63
C GLN A 57 -8.60 -6.53 28.12
N LYS A 58 -7.60 -6.35 29.00
CA LYS A 58 -7.81 -6.38 30.44
C LYS A 58 -8.59 -5.16 30.94
N GLU A 59 -8.21 -3.96 30.49
CA GLU A 59 -8.85 -2.71 30.93
C GLU A 59 -10.24 -2.50 30.29
N TYR A 60 -10.45 -3.02 29.08
CA TYR A 60 -11.68 -2.91 28.32
C TYR A 60 -12.20 -4.30 27.91
N PRO A 61 -12.90 -5.03 28.82
CA PRO A 61 -13.41 -6.38 28.56
C PRO A 61 -14.44 -6.48 27.43
N ALA A 62 -14.93 -5.33 26.93
CA ALA A 62 -15.77 -5.27 25.75
C ALA A 62 -15.01 -5.55 24.45
N ILE A 63 -13.67 -5.52 24.44
CA ILE A 63 -12.86 -5.90 23.28
C ILE A 63 -13.07 -7.40 23.01
N ASP A 64 -13.42 -7.70 21.77
CA ASP A 64 -13.60 -9.06 21.29
C ASP A 64 -12.25 -9.64 20.84
N PRO A 65 -11.70 -10.64 21.54
CA PRO A 65 -10.37 -11.17 21.22
C PRO A 65 -10.32 -11.88 19.86
N SER A 66 -11.47 -12.26 19.29
CA SER A 66 -11.54 -12.84 17.94
C SER A 66 -11.47 -11.80 16.83
N ARG A 67 -11.58 -10.50 17.15
CA ARG A 67 -11.69 -9.40 16.17
C ARG A 67 -10.71 -8.28 16.47
N ILE A 68 -9.43 -8.63 16.38
CA ILE A 68 -8.29 -7.72 16.49
C ILE A 68 -7.70 -7.49 15.11
N TYR A 69 -7.57 -6.23 14.73
CA TYR A 69 -7.03 -5.81 13.44
C TYR A 69 -5.94 -4.77 13.62
N ALA A 70 -5.13 -4.54 12.58
CA ALA A 70 -4.28 -3.37 12.52
C ALA A 70 -4.23 -2.76 11.12
N ASN A 71 -4.08 -1.44 11.07
CA ASN A 71 -3.80 -0.68 9.87
C ASN A 71 -2.62 0.25 10.13
N GLY A 72 -1.80 0.50 9.12
CA GLY A 72 -0.72 1.45 9.26
C GLY A 72 -0.21 1.96 7.93
N PHE A 73 0.26 3.20 7.93
CA PHE A 73 0.75 3.90 6.75
C PHE A 73 2.26 4.08 6.80
N SER A 74 2.97 3.81 5.70
CA SER A 74 4.42 4.00 5.59
C SER A 74 5.16 3.19 6.67
N MET A 75 5.90 3.84 7.57
CA MET A 75 6.46 3.24 8.78
C MET A 75 5.44 2.42 9.61
N GLY A 76 4.18 2.84 9.66
CA GLY A 76 3.10 2.05 10.27
C GLY A 76 2.69 0.83 9.45
N GLY A 77 2.83 0.87 8.13
CA GLY A 77 2.67 -0.29 7.25
C GLY A 77 3.76 -1.33 7.51
N VAL A 78 5.00 -0.89 7.72
CA VAL A 78 6.10 -1.76 8.18
C VAL A 78 5.76 -2.41 9.53
N LYS A 79 5.18 -1.68 10.48
CA LYS A 79 4.71 -2.27 11.75
C LYS A 79 3.65 -3.35 11.54
N CYS A 80 2.73 -3.18 10.59
CA CYS A 80 1.76 -4.23 10.25
C CYS A 80 2.46 -5.48 9.70
N TRP A 81 3.53 -5.31 8.91
CA TRP A 81 4.34 -6.45 8.47
C TRP A 81 5.06 -7.13 9.63
N ASP A 82 5.67 -6.39 10.57
CA ASP A 82 6.25 -7.00 11.79
C ASP A 82 5.23 -7.92 12.50
N LEU A 83 3.99 -7.45 12.64
CA LEU A 83 2.90 -8.19 13.29
C LEU A 83 2.47 -9.42 12.50
N PHE A 84 2.40 -9.31 11.17
CA PHE A 84 2.12 -10.44 10.26
C PHE A 84 3.18 -11.53 10.39
N GLU A 85 4.45 -11.14 10.53
CA GLU A 85 5.57 -12.07 10.62
C GLU A 85 5.67 -12.76 11.97
N GLN A 86 5.48 -12.02 13.06
CA GLN A 86 5.89 -12.46 14.40
C GLN A 86 4.73 -12.91 15.28
N TYR A 87 3.50 -12.44 15.03
CA TYR A 87 2.32 -12.71 15.85
C TYR A 87 1.04 -12.93 15.02
N PRO A 88 1.09 -13.76 13.96
CA PRO A 88 -0.05 -13.93 13.05
C PRO A 88 -1.31 -14.47 13.74
N GLU A 89 -1.16 -15.24 14.82
CA GLU A 89 -2.25 -15.85 15.60
C GLU A 89 -3.09 -14.85 16.41
N VAL A 90 -2.69 -13.58 16.47
CA VAL A 90 -3.43 -12.54 17.20
C VAL A 90 -4.48 -11.87 16.31
N PHE A 91 -4.24 -11.77 15.01
CA PHE A 91 -4.96 -10.84 14.14
C PHE A 91 -6.00 -11.54 13.26
N ALA A 92 -7.22 -11.02 13.27
CA ALA A 92 -8.27 -11.37 12.30
C ALA A 92 -8.02 -10.72 10.94
N GLY A 93 -7.15 -9.71 10.86
CA GLY A 93 -6.60 -9.22 9.61
C GLY A 93 -5.74 -7.96 9.78
N LEU A 94 -4.91 -7.69 8.77
CA LEU A 94 -3.91 -6.62 8.77
C LEU A 94 -4.02 -5.82 7.48
N ALA A 95 -3.85 -4.50 7.57
CA ALA A 95 -3.90 -3.60 6.42
C ALA A 95 -2.65 -2.71 6.37
N PRO A 96 -1.50 -3.25 5.93
CA PRO A 96 -0.33 -2.43 5.63
C PRO A 96 -0.62 -1.50 4.44
N MET A 97 -0.18 -0.25 4.53
CA MET A 97 -0.29 0.72 3.43
C MET A 97 1.05 1.38 3.15
N SER A 98 1.35 1.54 1.85
CA SER A 98 2.42 2.40 1.34
C SER A 98 3.82 2.10 1.88
N ALA A 99 4.08 0.84 2.25
CA ALA A 99 5.41 0.36 2.57
C ALA A 99 5.46 -1.17 2.60
N SER A 100 6.59 -1.72 2.16
CA SER A 100 7.00 -3.07 2.46
C SER A 100 8.38 -3.08 3.12
N PHE A 101 8.74 -4.23 3.67
CA PHE A 101 10.08 -4.51 4.17
C PHE A 101 10.51 -5.90 3.70
N GLU A 102 11.81 -6.20 3.73
CA GLU A 102 12.28 -7.55 3.38
C GLU A 102 11.76 -8.58 4.37
N VAL A 103 11.50 -9.78 3.85
CA VAL A 103 10.98 -10.92 4.61
C VAL A 103 12.00 -11.39 5.64
N GLY A 104 11.58 -11.59 6.89
CA GLY A 104 12.44 -12.08 7.96
C GLY A 104 13.42 -11.05 8.50
N VAL A 105 13.13 -9.77 8.26
CA VAL A 105 13.82 -8.66 8.91
C VAL A 105 12.76 -7.79 9.57
N ASP A 106 12.93 -7.52 10.86
CA ASP A 106 12.04 -6.63 11.58
C ASP A 106 12.27 -5.17 11.18
N SER A 107 11.38 -4.31 11.64
CA SER A 107 11.48 -2.88 11.38
C SER A 107 12.76 -2.21 11.92
N PHE A 108 13.48 -2.85 12.84
CA PHE A 108 14.79 -2.39 13.36
C PHE A 108 15.98 -2.91 12.55
N ASN A 109 15.71 -3.61 11.45
CA ASN A 109 16.70 -4.25 10.61
C ASN A 109 17.42 -5.44 11.28
N ASN A 110 16.77 -6.08 12.27
CA ASN A 110 17.23 -7.31 12.89
C ASN A 110 16.62 -8.54 12.20
N PRO A 111 17.33 -9.68 12.12
CA PRO A 111 16.73 -10.94 11.68
C PRO A 111 15.58 -11.39 12.58
N VAL A 112 14.52 -11.92 11.99
CA VAL A 112 13.40 -12.57 12.69
C VAL A 112 13.58 -14.09 12.58
N GLU A 113 13.75 -14.78 13.72
CA GLU A 113 14.04 -16.22 13.72
C GLU A 113 12.84 -17.10 13.36
N ASN A 114 11.63 -16.73 13.84
CA ASN A 114 10.41 -17.52 13.68
C ASN A 114 9.37 -16.74 12.89
N ILE A 115 9.62 -16.60 11.59
CA ILE A 115 8.69 -15.93 10.69
C ILE A 115 7.44 -16.79 10.44
N ASN A 116 6.29 -16.15 10.26
CA ASN A 116 5.05 -16.80 9.86
C ASN A 116 5.19 -17.51 8.50
N THR A 117 4.92 -18.82 8.43
CA THR A 117 5.00 -19.55 7.16
C THR A 117 3.72 -20.25 6.73
N ASP A 118 2.73 -20.35 7.63
CA ASP A 118 1.57 -21.23 7.49
C ASP A 118 0.31 -20.74 8.24
N VAL A 119 0.39 -19.65 9.01
CA VAL A 119 -0.78 -19.08 9.67
C VAL A 119 -1.40 -18.04 8.75
N ALA A 120 -2.50 -18.41 8.09
CA ALA A 120 -3.25 -17.49 7.24
C ALA A 120 -3.69 -16.24 8.03
N VAL A 121 -3.49 -15.07 7.46
CA VAL A 121 -3.93 -13.77 8.00
C VAL A 121 -4.53 -12.97 6.85
N PRO A 122 -5.81 -12.54 6.95
CA PRO A 122 -6.39 -11.67 5.94
C PRO A 122 -5.59 -10.37 5.80
N VAL A 123 -5.17 -10.02 4.59
CA VAL A 123 -4.34 -8.86 4.28
C VAL A 123 -5.02 -7.98 3.23
N PHE A 124 -5.14 -6.69 3.54
CA PHE A 124 -5.50 -5.65 2.55
C PHE A 124 -4.33 -4.68 2.40
N TYR A 125 -3.51 -4.87 1.38
CA TYR A 125 -2.35 -4.03 1.12
C TYR A 125 -2.70 -2.91 0.13
N VAL A 126 -2.27 -1.68 0.40
CA VAL A 126 -2.49 -0.53 -0.51
C VAL A 126 -1.19 0.15 -0.88
N GLY A 127 -0.98 0.46 -2.15
CA GLY A 127 0.11 1.33 -2.62
C GLY A 127 -0.38 2.47 -3.54
N GLY A 128 0.31 3.60 -3.52
CA GLY A 128 0.04 4.74 -4.41
C GLY A 128 0.77 4.63 -5.74
N GLU A 129 0.07 4.77 -6.86
CA GLU A 129 0.66 4.65 -8.21
C GLU A 129 1.64 5.77 -8.56
N ALA A 130 1.45 6.95 -7.95
CA ALA A 130 2.31 8.11 -8.16
C ALA A 130 3.39 8.24 -7.07
N SER A 131 3.46 7.30 -6.13
CA SER A 131 4.46 7.35 -5.06
C SER A 131 5.88 7.26 -5.60
N PRO A 132 6.81 8.11 -5.11
CA PRO A 132 8.23 7.97 -5.40
C PRO A 132 8.90 6.85 -4.58
N LEU A 133 8.20 6.31 -3.59
CA LEU A 133 8.68 5.23 -2.74
C LEU A 133 8.25 3.86 -3.28
N PRO A 134 9.02 2.80 -2.98
CA PRO A 134 8.74 1.43 -3.40
C PRO A 134 7.57 0.82 -2.60
N GLU A 135 6.36 1.17 -3.02
CA GLU A 135 5.09 0.69 -2.46
C GLU A 135 4.48 -0.43 -3.30
N LEU A 136 4.78 -0.48 -4.59
CA LEU A 136 4.21 -1.40 -5.56
C LEU A 136 5.32 -2.26 -6.20
N PRO A 137 4.99 -3.48 -6.63
CA PRO A 137 5.98 -4.48 -7.02
C PRO A 137 6.78 -4.11 -8.27
N PHE A 138 6.23 -3.29 -9.17
CA PHE A 138 6.99 -2.77 -10.32
C PHE A 138 8.16 -1.84 -9.91
N GLN A 139 8.17 -1.35 -8.67
CA GLN A 139 9.15 -0.38 -8.19
C GLN A 139 10.39 -1.04 -7.56
N GLU A 140 10.24 -2.15 -6.84
CA GLU A 140 11.35 -2.80 -6.16
C GLU A 140 11.11 -4.29 -5.86
N LYS A 141 12.17 -5.11 -5.98
CA LYS A 141 12.11 -6.56 -5.77
C LYS A 141 11.64 -6.94 -4.36
N ARG A 142 11.96 -6.16 -3.33
CA ARG A 142 11.51 -6.43 -1.96
C ARG A 142 9.98 -6.44 -1.81
N VAL A 143 9.27 -5.64 -2.61
CA VAL A 143 7.81 -5.64 -2.63
C VAL A 143 7.31 -6.93 -3.27
N ILE A 144 7.95 -7.40 -4.36
CA ILE A 144 7.63 -8.71 -4.96
C ILE A 144 7.85 -9.84 -3.94
N ASN A 145 9.00 -9.85 -3.24
CA ASN A 145 9.30 -10.87 -2.23
C ASN A 145 8.24 -10.90 -1.13
N ARG A 146 7.83 -9.72 -0.64
CA ARG A 146 6.79 -9.57 0.38
C ARG A 146 5.47 -10.16 -0.07
N ILE A 147 4.98 -9.77 -1.25
CA ILE A 147 3.70 -10.24 -1.78
C ILE A 147 3.75 -11.74 -2.09
N SER A 148 4.84 -12.23 -2.68
CA SER A 148 5.04 -13.66 -2.94
C SER A 148 4.97 -14.49 -1.65
N TRP A 149 5.55 -13.99 -0.57
CA TRP A 149 5.44 -14.64 0.73
C TRP A 149 4.03 -14.57 1.31
N THR A 150 3.34 -13.42 1.24
CA THR A 150 1.94 -13.31 1.66
C THR A 150 1.05 -14.30 0.90
N PHE A 151 1.28 -14.49 -0.41
CA PHE A 151 0.55 -15.46 -1.23
C PHE A 151 0.77 -16.88 -0.72
N LYS A 152 2.02 -17.24 -0.42
CA LYS A 152 2.36 -18.55 0.16
C LYS A 152 1.67 -18.77 1.52
N VAL A 153 1.75 -17.81 2.44
CA VAL A 153 1.18 -17.93 3.80
C VAL A 153 -0.35 -18.05 3.76
N ASN A 154 -0.99 -17.28 2.87
CA ASN A 154 -2.44 -17.31 2.71
C ASN A 154 -2.91 -18.36 1.70
N ASP A 155 -2.02 -19.26 1.27
CA ASP A 155 -2.29 -20.35 0.33
C ASP A 155 -3.06 -19.90 -0.93
N VAL A 156 -2.63 -18.78 -1.50
CA VAL A 156 -3.18 -18.20 -2.73
C VAL A 156 -2.86 -19.12 -3.90
N VAL A 157 -3.87 -19.42 -4.74
CA VAL A 157 -3.75 -20.35 -5.87
C VAL A 157 -2.82 -19.81 -6.96
N ALA A 158 -2.84 -18.51 -7.18
CA ALA A 158 -2.01 -17.85 -8.16
C ALA A 158 -0.52 -17.89 -7.77
N ASP A 159 0.37 -18.21 -8.72
CA ASP A 159 1.81 -18.10 -8.53
C ASP A 159 2.25 -16.65 -8.70
N TYR A 160 3.05 -16.17 -7.74
CA TYR A 160 3.58 -14.80 -7.72
C TYR A 160 5.11 -14.76 -7.56
N THR A 161 5.79 -15.86 -7.89
CA THR A 161 7.26 -15.93 -7.82
C THR A 161 7.95 -15.06 -8.88
N ASP A 162 7.34 -14.93 -10.07
CA ASP A 162 7.83 -14.12 -11.20
C ASP A 162 6.67 -13.36 -11.88
N PRO A 163 6.24 -12.21 -11.32
CA PRO A 163 5.10 -11.47 -11.84
C PRO A 163 5.39 -10.84 -13.22
N ASP A 164 4.44 -10.96 -14.15
CA ASP A 164 4.53 -10.45 -15.52
C ASP A 164 3.94 -9.05 -15.64
N PHE A 165 4.80 -8.04 -15.58
CA PHE A 165 4.39 -6.64 -15.69
C PHE A 165 3.85 -6.22 -17.07
N SER A 166 3.89 -7.11 -18.07
CA SER A 166 3.17 -6.90 -19.33
C SER A 166 1.66 -7.19 -19.22
N VAL A 167 1.26 -8.07 -18.27
CA VAL A 167 -0.15 -8.40 -17.98
C VAL A 167 -0.79 -7.34 -17.10
N ASN A 168 -0.07 -6.89 -16.08
CA ASN A 168 -0.50 -5.80 -15.20
C ASN A 168 0.74 -4.97 -14.85
N ASN A 169 0.80 -3.72 -15.28
CA ASN A 169 2.00 -2.89 -15.11
C ASN A 169 2.27 -2.46 -13.66
N LEU A 170 1.34 -2.72 -12.73
CA LEU A 170 1.49 -2.39 -11.31
C LEU A 170 1.81 -3.63 -10.48
N TRP A 171 0.99 -4.67 -10.60
CA TRP A 171 1.06 -5.91 -9.82
C TRP A 171 1.71 -7.06 -10.57
N GLY A 172 1.88 -6.99 -11.90
CA GLY A 172 2.34 -8.11 -12.73
C GLY A 172 1.44 -9.35 -12.72
N ILE A 173 0.25 -9.25 -12.12
CA ILE A 173 -0.82 -10.23 -12.17
C ILE A 173 -2.16 -9.50 -12.00
N ASN A 174 -3.25 -10.11 -12.48
CA ASN A 174 -4.61 -9.64 -12.20
C ASN A 174 -5.24 -10.48 -11.09
N GLY A 175 -6.06 -9.86 -10.24
CA GLY A 175 -6.85 -10.60 -9.25
C GLY A 175 -7.92 -11.46 -9.91
N ASP A 176 -8.37 -12.51 -9.21
CA ASP A 176 -9.52 -13.33 -9.61
C ASP A 176 -10.83 -12.52 -9.60
N LYS A 177 -10.89 -11.50 -8.73
CA LYS A 177 -11.94 -10.47 -8.72
C LYS A 177 -11.30 -9.10 -8.62
N ILE A 178 -11.87 -8.13 -9.34
CA ILE A 178 -11.39 -6.75 -9.36
C ILE A 178 -12.58 -5.82 -9.19
N TYR A 179 -12.47 -4.84 -8.31
CA TYR A 179 -13.44 -3.76 -8.15
C TYR A 179 -12.76 -2.44 -7.85
N THR A 180 -13.50 -1.35 -8.03
CA THR A 180 -13.00 0.01 -7.78
C THR A 180 -13.78 0.69 -6.65
N VAL A 181 -13.11 1.60 -5.95
CA VAL A 181 -13.70 2.51 -4.96
C VAL A 181 -13.29 3.93 -5.32
N GLU A 182 -14.28 4.79 -5.52
CA GLU A 182 -14.10 6.19 -5.89
C GLU A 182 -14.35 7.11 -4.69
N ASP A 183 -13.64 8.24 -4.65
CA ASP A 183 -13.93 9.32 -3.71
C ASP A 183 -14.78 10.39 -4.39
N THR A 184 -15.99 10.63 -3.87
CA THR A 184 -16.91 11.63 -4.47
C THR A 184 -16.74 13.04 -3.88
N GLN A 185 -15.87 13.20 -2.87
CA GLN A 185 -15.75 14.41 -2.08
C GLN A 185 -14.39 15.10 -2.23
N TYR A 186 -13.28 14.41 -1.94
CA TYR A 186 -11.95 15.02 -1.79
C TYR A 186 -10.97 14.63 -2.90
N PHE A 187 -10.87 13.34 -3.22
CA PHE A 187 -9.87 12.79 -4.15
C PHE A 187 -10.52 12.28 -5.44
N LYS A 188 -11.26 13.16 -6.13
CA LYS A 188 -12.14 12.80 -7.26
C LYS A 188 -11.41 12.36 -8.53
N ASP A 189 -10.14 12.70 -8.65
CA ASP A 189 -9.25 12.31 -9.74
C ASP A 189 -8.49 11.01 -9.43
N SER A 190 -8.85 10.32 -8.35
CA SER A 190 -8.15 9.15 -7.84
C SER A 190 -9.12 8.00 -7.58
N VAL A 191 -8.76 6.81 -8.04
CA VAL A 191 -9.56 5.58 -7.94
C VAL A 191 -8.72 4.55 -7.20
N LEU A 192 -9.31 3.90 -6.19
CA LEU A 192 -8.71 2.72 -5.57
C LEU A 192 -9.16 1.48 -6.35
N THR A 193 -8.23 0.78 -6.99
CA THR A 193 -8.50 -0.51 -7.65
C THR A 193 -8.07 -1.63 -6.71
N VAL A 194 -8.96 -2.56 -6.41
CA VAL A 194 -8.72 -3.68 -5.49
C VAL A 194 -8.72 -4.99 -6.26
N ASN A 195 -7.63 -5.76 -6.17
CA ASN A 195 -7.48 -7.09 -6.72
C ASN A 195 -7.59 -8.11 -5.59
N LEU A 196 -8.59 -8.99 -5.65
CA LEU A 196 -8.73 -10.10 -4.71
C LEU A 196 -8.16 -11.38 -5.30
N PHE A 197 -7.43 -12.13 -4.49
CA PHE A 197 -6.78 -13.36 -4.87
C PHE A 197 -7.36 -14.54 -4.09
N LYS A 198 -7.73 -15.58 -4.82
CA LYS A 198 -8.40 -16.77 -4.30
C LYS A 198 -7.38 -17.71 -3.65
N SER A 199 -7.68 -18.11 -2.42
CA SER A 199 -6.96 -19.17 -1.70
C SER A 199 -7.47 -20.55 -2.08
N SER A 200 -6.70 -21.60 -1.79
CA SER A 200 -7.01 -22.98 -2.18
C SER A 200 -8.34 -23.50 -1.61
N ASP A 201 -8.75 -22.98 -0.44
CA ASP A 201 -10.03 -23.27 0.22
C ASP A 201 -11.22 -22.55 -0.44
N GLY A 202 -10.94 -21.71 -1.44
CA GLY A 202 -11.93 -20.96 -2.22
C GLY A 202 -12.22 -19.56 -1.71
N ASN A 203 -11.65 -19.15 -0.58
CA ASN A 203 -11.87 -17.85 0.06
C ASN A 203 -10.88 -16.78 -0.42
N TYR A 204 -11.11 -15.53 -0.04
CA TYR A 204 -10.31 -14.37 -0.46
C TYR A 204 -9.67 -13.69 0.75
N TYR A 205 -8.53 -14.21 1.21
CA TYR A 205 -7.79 -13.61 2.33
C TYR A 205 -6.82 -12.51 1.90
N THR A 206 -6.50 -12.41 0.61
CA THR A 206 -5.48 -11.46 0.11
C THR A 206 -6.10 -10.48 -0.87
N ALA A 207 -6.06 -9.20 -0.49
CA ALA A 207 -6.46 -8.07 -1.31
C ALA A 207 -5.24 -7.16 -1.56
N LEU A 208 -4.92 -6.93 -2.83
CA LEU A 208 -3.87 -5.99 -3.26
C LEU A 208 -4.52 -4.81 -3.98
N ALA A 209 -4.33 -3.61 -3.46
CA ALA A 209 -4.97 -2.42 -3.98
C ALA A 209 -3.97 -1.34 -4.38
N ASN A 210 -4.23 -0.69 -5.51
CA ASN A 210 -3.48 0.46 -5.99
C ASN A 210 -4.39 1.68 -6.09
N SER A 211 -3.84 2.83 -5.77
CA SER A 211 -4.55 4.09 -5.77
C SER A 211 -3.99 5.02 -6.85
N SER A 212 -4.80 5.31 -7.86
CA SER A 212 -4.38 6.13 -9.00
C SER A 212 -4.14 7.58 -8.59
N ASN A 213 -3.14 8.24 -9.17
CA ASN A 213 -2.74 9.62 -8.82
C ASN A 213 -2.38 9.86 -7.34
N GLN A 214 -2.33 8.82 -6.49
CA GLN A 214 -1.92 8.95 -5.10
C GLN A 214 -0.39 8.88 -4.99
N SER A 215 0.21 9.93 -4.42
CA SER A 215 1.62 9.94 -4.00
C SER A 215 1.81 9.16 -2.69
N HIS A 216 2.91 9.37 -1.97
CA HIS A 216 3.11 8.80 -0.63
C HIS A 216 2.27 9.55 0.43
N GLU A 217 0.96 9.44 0.37
CA GLU A 217 -0.01 10.13 1.23
C GLU A 217 -1.18 9.22 1.65
N ILE A 218 -1.96 9.66 2.64
CA ILE A 218 -3.14 8.94 3.14
C ILE A 218 -4.39 9.48 2.48
N TYR A 219 -5.13 8.60 1.79
CA TYR A 219 -6.47 8.89 1.28
C TYR A 219 -7.50 8.12 2.11
N ALA A 220 -8.43 8.83 2.76
CA ALA A 220 -9.38 8.27 3.72
C ALA A 220 -10.22 7.12 3.15
N ARG A 221 -10.62 7.19 1.87
CA ARG A 221 -11.38 6.11 1.21
C ARG A 221 -10.70 4.73 1.30
N ASN A 222 -9.37 4.71 1.40
CA ASN A 222 -8.62 3.45 1.51
C ASN A 222 -8.95 2.76 2.83
N SER A 223 -9.08 3.51 3.93
CA SER A 223 -9.45 2.98 5.24
C SER A 223 -10.88 2.48 5.29
N TRP A 224 -11.81 3.12 4.58
CA TRP A 224 -13.18 2.62 4.41
C TRP A 224 -13.22 1.30 3.65
N ALA A 225 -12.49 1.20 2.52
CA ALA A 225 -12.38 -0.04 1.75
C ALA A 225 -11.70 -1.16 2.56
N ILE A 226 -10.66 -0.83 3.33
CA ILE A 226 -10.01 -1.74 4.28
C ILE A 226 -11.02 -2.28 5.29
N TRP A 227 -11.83 -1.42 5.92
CA TRP A 227 -12.82 -1.89 6.88
C TRP A 227 -13.87 -2.77 6.24
N ASP A 228 -14.35 -2.41 5.04
CA ASP A 228 -15.33 -3.20 4.30
C ASP A 228 -14.82 -4.63 4.02
N PHE A 229 -13.53 -4.77 3.71
CA PHE A 229 -12.87 -6.06 3.57
C PHE A 229 -12.67 -6.78 4.91
N LEU A 230 -12.09 -6.11 5.92
CA LEU A 230 -11.65 -6.77 7.15
C LEU A 230 -12.80 -7.20 8.08
N LYS A 231 -13.91 -6.46 8.08
CA LYS A 231 -15.02 -6.65 9.04
C LYS A 231 -15.66 -8.04 8.98
N GLN A 232 -15.50 -8.76 7.86
CA GLN A 232 -16.03 -10.10 7.67
C GLN A 232 -15.24 -11.18 8.44
N PHE A 233 -13.98 -10.92 8.80
CA PHE A 233 -13.09 -11.92 9.35
C PHE A 233 -13.07 -11.91 10.87
N SER A 234 -13.03 -13.08 11.49
CA SER A 234 -12.68 -13.25 12.91
C SER A 234 -11.73 -14.42 13.07
N ARG A 235 -10.83 -14.37 14.06
CA ARG A 235 -9.92 -15.47 14.37
C ARG A 235 -10.46 -16.34 15.49
N ASN A 236 -10.54 -17.64 15.22
CA ASN A 236 -10.94 -18.66 16.16
C ASN A 236 -9.79 -19.01 17.12
N THR A 237 -10.10 -19.62 18.26
CA THR A 237 -9.10 -20.01 19.26
C THR A 237 -8.13 -21.09 18.78
N ASP A 238 -8.50 -21.84 17.74
CA ASP A 238 -7.64 -22.83 17.09
C ASP A 238 -6.73 -22.21 15.99
N GLY A 239 -6.80 -20.89 15.82
CA GLY A 239 -6.03 -20.15 14.84
C GLY A 239 -6.68 -20.05 13.45
N THR A 240 -7.82 -20.70 13.19
CA THR A 240 -8.50 -20.58 11.89
C THR A 240 -9.24 -19.25 11.73
N ILE A 241 -9.53 -18.86 10.48
CA ILE A 241 -10.32 -17.66 10.15
C ILE A 241 -11.77 -18.07 9.87
N SER A 242 -12.71 -17.43 10.55
CA SER A 242 -14.14 -17.48 10.22
C SER A 242 -14.52 -16.29 9.37
N ILE A 243 -15.39 -16.51 8.38
CA ILE A 243 -15.91 -15.47 7.47
C ILE A 243 -17.40 -15.29 7.74
N ASN A 244 -17.83 -14.06 7.98
CA ASN A 244 -19.24 -13.70 8.03
C ASN A 244 -19.72 -13.29 6.63
N GLU A 245 -20.41 -14.20 5.95
CA GLU A 245 -20.97 -14.00 4.60
C GLU A 245 -21.85 -12.74 4.49
N ASN A 246 -22.55 -12.36 5.56
CA ASN A 246 -23.41 -11.17 5.55
C ASN A 246 -22.62 -9.85 5.62
N GLN A 247 -21.31 -9.92 5.81
CA GLN A 247 -20.42 -8.76 5.96
C GLN A 247 -19.37 -8.69 4.86
N GLN A 248 -19.45 -9.54 3.83
CA GLN A 248 -18.56 -9.46 2.68
C GLN A 248 -18.73 -8.13 1.93
N PRO A 249 -17.65 -7.60 1.33
CA PRO A 249 -17.74 -6.48 0.41
C PRO A 249 -18.75 -6.77 -0.70
N ASN A 250 -19.57 -5.79 -1.04
CA ASN A 250 -20.43 -5.89 -2.20
C ASN A 250 -19.60 -5.67 -3.47
N ILE A 251 -19.07 -6.76 -4.01
CA ILE A 251 -18.26 -6.75 -5.24
C ILE A 251 -19.24 -6.89 -6.41
N PRO A 252 -19.27 -5.93 -7.36
CA PRO A 252 -20.05 -6.08 -8.57
C PRO A 252 -19.72 -7.40 -9.29
N GLU A 253 -20.73 -8.10 -9.80
CA GLU A 253 -20.54 -9.40 -10.49
C GLU A 253 -19.76 -9.28 -11.81
N GLU A 254 -19.60 -8.06 -12.35
CA GLU A 254 -18.78 -7.80 -13.54
C GLU A 254 -17.54 -6.94 -13.20
N PRO A 255 -16.33 -7.34 -13.63
CA PRO A 255 -15.12 -6.55 -13.44
C PRO A 255 -15.22 -5.24 -14.24
N ILE A 256 -15.11 -4.11 -13.53
CA ILE A 256 -14.92 -2.80 -14.16
C ILE A 256 -13.46 -2.75 -14.61
N VAL A 257 -13.18 -3.14 -15.86
CA VAL A 257 -11.86 -2.99 -16.46
C VAL A 257 -11.63 -1.48 -16.69
N PRO A 258 -10.60 -0.86 -16.10
CA PRO A 258 -10.31 0.55 -16.35
C PRO A 258 -9.90 0.73 -17.82
N ASP A 259 -10.55 1.67 -18.51
CA ASP A 259 -10.16 2.05 -19.88
C ASP A 259 -8.72 2.57 -19.92
N LYS A 260 -7.97 2.08 -20.90
CA LYS A 260 -6.60 2.49 -21.20
C LYS A 260 -6.59 3.98 -21.61
N PRO A 261 -5.75 4.84 -21.01
CA PRO A 261 -5.66 6.23 -21.46
C PRO A 261 -4.99 6.33 -22.83
N ASP A 262 -5.67 7.00 -23.78
CA ASP A 262 -5.16 7.37 -25.10
C ASP A 262 -4.02 8.39 -25.00
N VAL A 263 -2.90 8.12 -25.68
CA VAL A 263 -1.81 9.07 -25.88
C VAL A 263 -1.79 9.46 -27.36
N PRO A 264 -1.84 10.77 -27.73
CA PRO A 264 -1.77 11.17 -29.12
C PRO A 264 -0.35 11.00 -29.69
N ASP A 265 -0.29 10.49 -30.91
CA ASP A 265 0.89 10.39 -31.77
C ASP A 265 1.16 11.72 -32.47
N GLU A 266 2.38 12.25 -32.39
CA GLU A 266 2.85 13.31 -33.28
C GLU A 266 4.28 13.02 -33.74
N THR A 267 4.39 12.89 -35.07
CA THR A 267 5.63 12.75 -35.83
C THR A 267 6.03 14.10 -36.43
N ALA A 268 7.30 14.52 -36.29
CA ALA A 268 8.02 15.36 -37.25
C ALA A 268 9.54 15.42 -36.96
N THR A 269 10.33 15.31 -38.03
CA THR A 269 11.81 15.30 -38.14
C THR A 269 12.44 16.69 -38.29
N SER A 270 13.61 16.94 -37.68
CA SER A 270 14.93 17.26 -38.33
C SER A 270 15.90 18.13 -37.49
N GLU A 271 17.20 17.82 -37.67
CA GLU A 271 18.46 18.46 -37.21
C GLU A 271 19.05 18.04 -35.85
N GLU A 272 20.15 17.28 -35.94
CA GLU A 272 20.94 16.70 -34.83
C GLU A 272 21.62 17.78 -33.98
N THR A 273 20.89 18.29 -32.99
CA THR A 273 21.51 18.53 -31.69
C THR A 273 21.36 17.23 -30.88
N ASN A 274 22.44 16.77 -30.25
CA ASN A 274 22.46 15.55 -29.42
C ASN A 274 21.65 15.70 -28.10
N TYR A 275 20.73 16.66 -28.08
CA TYR A 275 19.83 17.01 -27.00
C TYR A 275 18.62 17.74 -27.59
N ARG A 276 17.46 17.62 -26.95
CA ARG A 276 16.30 18.51 -27.17
C ARG A 276 16.25 19.58 -26.09
N THR A 277 15.54 20.67 -26.32
CA THR A 277 15.30 21.70 -25.29
C THR A 277 13.92 21.55 -24.66
N TYR A 278 13.81 21.94 -23.39
CA TYR A 278 12.56 21.96 -22.63
C TYR A 278 12.50 23.22 -21.77
N THR A 279 11.38 23.94 -21.83
CA THR A 279 11.15 25.11 -20.97
C THR A 279 10.37 24.66 -19.74
N VAL A 280 10.97 24.85 -18.57
CA VAL A 280 10.40 24.48 -17.26
C VAL A 280 9.10 25.24 -17.03
N VAL A 281 8.04 24.53 -16.68
CA VAL A 281 6.75 25.12 -16.30
C VAL A 281 6.53 25.02 -14.79
N LYS A 282 5.56 25.77 -14.27
CA LYS A 282 5.22 25.74 -12.84
C LYS A 282 4.80 24.32 -12.43
N GLY A 283 5.47 23.78 -11.42
CA GLY A 283 5.20 22.43 -10.89
C GLY A 283 6.17 21.35 -11.39
N ASP A 284 7.05 21.69 -12.34
CA ASP A 284 8.10 20.76 -12.77
C ASP A 284 9.19 20.59 -11.70
N CYS A 285 9.73 19.38 -11.64
CA CYS A 285 11.03 19.09 -11.07
C CYS A 285 11.85 18.25 -12.08
N LEU A 286 13.17 18.23 -11.93
CA LEU A 286 14.05 17.52 -12.87
C LEU A 286 13.69 16.03 -13.02
N TRP A 287 13.14 15.43 -11.97
CA TRP A 287 12.66 14.05 -11.99
C TRP A 287 11.46 13.84 -12.90
N VAL A 288 10.44 14.72 -12.82
CA VAL A 288 9.25 14.67 -13.68
C VAL A 288 9.65 14.87 -15.14
N ILE A 289 10.55 15.83 -15.39
CA ILE A 289 11.11 16.09 -16.72
C ILE A 289 11.86 14.84 -17.21
N ALA A 290 12.75 14.25 -16.41
CA ALA A 290 13.49 13.05 -16.78
C ALA A 290 12.59 11.83 -17.01
N ARG A 291 11.57 11.60 -16.18
CA ARG A 291 10.62 10.51 -16.38
C ARG A 291 9.86 10.67 -17.70
N LYS A 292 9.32 11.87 -17.93
CA LYS A 292 8.52 12.18 -19.12
C LYS A 292 9.33 12.07 -20.40
N TYR A 293 10.57 12.57 -20.37
CA TYR A 293 11.36 12.75 -21.58
C TYR A 293 12.41 11.64 -21.76
N LEU A 294 13.06 11.18 -20.70
CA LEU A 294 14.13 10.18 -20.74
C LEU A 294 13.64 8.76 -20.39
N GLY A 295 12.36 8.58 -20.08
CA GLY A 295 11.75 7.28 -19.75
C GLY A 295 11.98 6.81 -18.32
N SER A 296 12.82 7.50 -17.54
CA SER A 296 13.04 7.22 -16.12
C SER A 296 13.42 8.50 -15.37
N GLY A 297 12.77 8.73 -14.23
CA GLY A 297 13.08 9.88 -13.38
C GLY A 297 14.51 9.85 -12.84
N PHE A 298 15.09 8.67 -12.64
CA PHE A 298 16.50 8.48 -12.22
C PHE A 298 17.51 9.11 -13.18
N ARG A 299 17.11 9.34 -14.44
CA ARG A 299 17.94 10.01 -15.46
C ARG A 299 17.99 11.54 -15.27
N TYR A 300 17.41 12.10 -14.21
CA TYR A 300 17.49 13.53 -13.91
C TYR A 300 18.92 14.04 -13.76
N LYS A 301 19.85 13.19 -13.31
CA LYS A 301 21.28 13.51 -13.23
C LYS A 301 21.88 13.80 -14.60
N GLU A 302 21.42 13.14 -15.66
CA GLU A 302 21.85 13.42 -17.03
C GLU A 302 21.42 14.82 -17.47
N ILE A 303 20.23 15.27 -17.04
CA ILE A 303 19.78 16.65 -17.28
C ILE A 303 20.66 17.63 -16.49
N MET A 304 20.98 17.33 -15.23
CA MET A 304 21.85 18.18 -14.41
C MET A 304 23.23 18.34 -15.02
N GLU A 305 23.88 17.24 -15.40
CA GLU A 305 25.21 17.23 -16.00
C GLU A 305 25.22 17.99 -17.34
N LEU A 306 24.24 17.75 -18.20
CA LEU A 306 24.14 18.38 -19.52
C LEU A 306 23.91 19.91 -19.44
N ASN A 307 23.32 20.40 -18.34
CA ASN A 307 23.04 21.82 -18.12
C ASN A 307 24.00 22.48 -17.10
N GLY A 308 24.98 21.75 -16.56
CA GLY A 308 25.89 22.26 -15.55
C GLY A 308 25.20 22.68 -14.24
N LEU A 309 24.07 22.06 -13.89
CA LEU A 309 23.32 22.37 -12.67
C LEU A 309 24.06 21.81 -11.45
N LYS A 310 24.23 22.65 -10.42
CA LYS A 310 24.84 22.26 -9.14
C LYS A 310 23.82 21.80 -8.09
N SER A 311 22.53 22.02 -8.34
CA SER A 311 21.41 21.57 -7.51
C SER A 311 20.26 21.12 -8.42
N ASP A 312 19.31 20.40 -7.82
CA ASP A 312 18.10 19.91 -8.48
C ASP A 312 16.95 20.94 -8.53
N ILE A 313 17.19 22.15 -8.01
CA ILE A 313 16.25 23.27 -8.03
C ILE A 313 16.22 23.87 -9.45
N ILE A 314 15.02 23.94 -10.02
CA ILE A 314 14.74 24.58 -11.31
C ILE A 314 13.60 25.60 -11.16
N HIS A 315 13.58 26.60 -12.04
CA HIS A 315 12.59 27.68 -11.98
C HIS A 315 11.73 27.73 -13.24
N PRO A 316 10.43 28.11 -13.13
CA PRO A 316 9.60 28.33 -14.29
C PRO A 316 10.27 29.29 -15.32
N ASN A 317 10.11 28.97 -16.59
CA ASN A 317 10.75 29.59 -17.76
C ASN A 317 12.25 29.32 -17.94
N GLN A 318 12.87 28.52 -17.08
CA GLN A 318 14.24 28.04 -17.31
C GLN A 318 14.26 27.07 -18.51
N VAL A 319 15.21 27.25 -19.42
CA VAL A 319 15.38 26.34 -20.57
C VAL A 319 16.44 25.30 -20.26
N LEU A 320 16.07 24.03 -20.28
CA LEU A 320 16.94 22.87 -20.05
C LEU A 320 17.22 22.13 -21.36
N ARG A 321 18.45 21.63 -21.49
CA ARG A 321 18.85 20.65 -22.50
C ARG A 321 18.60 19.24 -21.96
N LEU A 322 17.92 18.39 -22.71
CA LEU A 322 17.62 17.01 -22.34
C LEU A 322 18.30 16.08 -23.34
N PRO A 323 18.99 15.02 -22.90
CA PRO A 323 19.49 13.99 -23.82
C PRO A 323 18.35 13.31 -24.57
N HIS A 324 18.66 12.65 -25.69
CA HIS A 324 17.70 11.78 -26.38
C HIS A 324 17.44 10.52 -25.55
N LYS A 325 16.25 9.93 -25.77
CA LYS A 325 15.75 8.80 -24.97
C LYS A 325 16.61 7.56 -25.17
#